data_AF-A0A6M0A545-F1
#
_entry.id   AF-A0A6M0A545-F1
#
_cell.length_a   1.000
_cell.length_b   1.000
_cell.length_c   1.000
_cell.angle_alpha   90.00
_cell.angle_beta   90.00
_cell.angle_gamma   90.00
#
_symmetry.space_group_name_H-M   'P 1'
#
loop_
_entity.id
_entity.type
_entity.pdbx_description
1 polymer ?
#
loop_
_entity_poly.entity_id
_entity_poly.type
_entity_poly.pdbx_seq_one_letter_code
_entity_poly.pdbx_strand_id
1 'polypeptide(L)'
;MEEVSEQMRNEPEWQDKILEPAIILGVDNISHTGILIQIWIKTAPIQQFAVGREFRLRIKQAFDRESIAIGVPQQSVNFQNYPKNGSGDRKNGDNSYFSALGGGE
;
A
#
# COMPACT_ATOMS: atom_id res chain seq x y z
N MET A 1 -21.01 1.37 6.20
CA MET A 1 -20.90 -0.09 5.92
C MET A 1 -22.25 -0.77 6.09
N GLU A 2 -22.92 -0.55 7.22
CA GLU A 2 -24.28 -1.05 7.49
C GLU A 2 -25.26 -0.66 6.38
N GLU A 3 -25.32 0.63 6.03
CA GLU A 3 -26.13 1.14 4.92
C GLU A 3 -25.92 0.37 3.61
N VAL A 4 -24.66 0.11 3.23
CA VAL A 4 -24.32 -0.63 2.00
C VAL A 4 -24.85 -2.07 2.08
N SER A 5 -24.75 -2.72 3.24
CA SER A 5 -25.27 -4.08 3.41
C SER A 5 -26.79 -4.14 3.37
N GLU A 6 -27.47 -3.16 3.94
CA GLU A 6 -28.93 -3.08 3.92
C GLU A 6 -29.46 -2.79 2.51
N GLN A 7 -28.88 -1.81 1.82
CA GLN A 7 -29.22 -1.50 0.44
C GLN A 7 -29.05 -2.72 -0.45
N MET A 8 -27.89 -3.38 -0.37
CA MET A 8 -27.62 -4.59 -1.14
C MET A 8 -28.62 -5.70 -0.83
N ARG A 9 -28.94 -5.94 0.44
CA ARG A 9 -29.90 -6.99 0.83
C ARG A 9 -31.32 -6.73 0.32
N ASN A 10 -31.73 -5.47 0.22
CA ASN A 10 -33.07 -5.08 -0.22
C ASN A 10 -33.24 -5.09 -1.75
N GLU A 11 -32.17 -5.32 -2.51
CA GLU A 11 -32.25 -5.41 -3.97
C GLU A 11 -32.71 -6.80 -4.43
N PRO A 12 -33.63 -6.90 -5.41
CA PRO A 12 -34.17 -8.17 -5.88
C PRO A 12 -33.11 -9.19 -6.34
N GLU A 13 -31.98 -8.72 -6.87
CA GLU A 13 -30.88 -9.59 -7.31
C GLU A 13 -30.17 -10.30 -6.15
N TRP A 14 -30.22 -9.74 -4.95
CA TRP A 14 -29.39 -10.13 -3.80
C TRP A 14 -30.21 -10.63 -2.61
N GLN A 15 -31.49 -10.27 -2.53
CA GLN A 15 -32.39 -10.62 -1.44
C GLN A 15 -32.44 -12.12 -1.17
N ASP A 16 -32.49 -12.96 -2.21
CA ASP A 16 -32.50 -14.42 -2.07
C ASP A 16 -31.12 -15.03 -1.80
N LYS A 17 -30.05 -14.25 -2.00
CA LYS A 17 -28.65 -14.68 -1.81
C LYS A 17 -28.14 -14.36 -0.40
N ILE A 18 -28.71 -13.35 0.27
CA ILE A 18 -28.30 -12.87 1.60
C ILE A 18 -29.37 -13.28 2.61
N LEU A 19 -29.06 -14.30 3.42
CA LEU A 19 -30.04 -14.94 4.30
C LEU A 19 -30.35 -14.10 5.55
N GLU A 20 -29.36 -13.37 6.05
CA GLU A 20 -29.44 -12.57 7.28
C GLU A 20 -28.75 -11.22 7.07
N PRO A 21 -29.12 -10.19 7.86
CA PRO A 21 -28.37 -8.94 7.90
C PRO A 21 -26.89 -9.18 8.15
N ALA A 22 -26.03 -8.36 7.53
CA ALA A 22 -24.59 -8.46 7.75
C ALA A 22 -24.24 -8.08 9.20
N ILE A 23 -23.31 -8.82 9.79
CA ILE A 23 -22.79 -8.54 11.14
C ILE A 23 -21.44 -7.85 10.98
N ILE A 24 -21.33 -6.60 11.40
CA ILE A 24 -20.09 -5.84 11.39
C ILE A 24 -19.42 -6.03 12.74
N LEU A 25 -18.32 -6.79 12.76
CA LEU A 25 -17.56 -7.05 13.99
C LEU A 25 -16.68 -5.86 14.38
N GLY A 26 -16.39 -4.97 13.43
CA GLY A 26 -15.59 -3.77 13.65
C GLY A 26 -14.12 -4.00 13.35
N VAL A 27 -13.24 -3.27 14.05
CA VAL A 27 -11.79 -3.32 13.85
C VAL A 27 -11.22 -4.58 14.49
N ASP A 28 -10.63 -5.44 13.67
CA ASP A 28 -9.93 -6.66 14.09
C ASP A 28 -8.44 -6.41 14.34
N ASN A 29 -7.81 -5.58 13.49
CA ASN A 29 -6.39 -5.27 13.61
C ASN A 29 -6.06 -3.84 13.18
N ILE A 30 -5.06 -3.23 13.82
CA ILE A 30 -4.47 -1.95 13.42
C ILE A 30 -2.97 -2.18 13.24
N SER A 31 -2.43 -1.78 12.09
CA SER A 31 -1.03 -1.97 11.73
C SER A 31 -0.45 -0.77 10.98
N HIS A 32 0.84 -0.82 10.67
CA HIS A 32 1.53 0.20 9.87
C HIS A 32 1.03 0.27 8.42
N THR A 33 0.38 -0.78 7.91
CA THR A 33 -0.16 -0.81 6.55
C THR A 33 -1.63 -0.39 6.48
N GLY A 34 -2.34 -0.40 7.62
CA GLY A 34 -3.74 -0.01 7.68
C GLY A 34 -4.54 -0.69 8.79
N ILE A 35 -5.86 -0.59 8.67
CA ILE A 35 -6.85 -1.12 9.61
C ILE A 35 -7.59 -2.27 8.94
N LEU A 36 -7.67 -3.42 9.61
CA LEU A 36 -8.49 -4.55 9.20
C LEU A 36 -9.86 -4.47 9.88
N ILE A 37 -10.91 -4.43 9.07
CA ILE A 37 -12.31 -4.45 9.53
C ILE A 37 -12.94 -5.78 9.14
N GLN A 38 -13.56 -6.47 10.10
CA GLN A 38 -14.17 -7.78 9.89
C GLN A 38 -15.70 -7.69 9.83
N ILE A 39 -16.28 -8.39 8.86
CA ILE A 39 -17.72 -8.42 8.58
C ILE A 39 -18.11 -9.85 8.21
N TRP A 40 -19.25 -10.32 8.72
CA TRP A 40 -19.86 -11.59 8.34
C TRP A 40 -21.15 -11.36 7.56
N ILE A 41 -21.30 -12.09 6.45
CA ILE A 41 -22.51 -12.09 5.64
C ILE A 41 -22.91 -13.55 5.45
N LYS A 42 -24.09 -13.92 5.94
CA LYS A 42 -24.62 -15.26 5.74
C LYS A 42 -25.30 -15.33 4.37
N THR A 43 -24.82 -16.23 3.52
CA THR A 43 -25.31 -16.35 2.15
C THR A 43 -25.93 -17.71 1.88
N ALA A 44 -26.75 -17.78 0.83
CA ALA A 44 -27.12 -19.05 0.23
C ALA A 44 -25.87 -19.81 -0.24
N PRO A 45 -25.93 -21.16 -0.34
CA PRO A 45 -24.80 -21.96 -0.81
C PRO A 45 -24.25 -21.47 -2.15
N ILE A 46 -22.92 -21.44 -2.28
CA ILE A 46 -22.17 -21.04 -3.49
C ILE A 46 -22.25 -19.52 -3.79
N GLN A 47 -23.16 -18.77 -3.16
CA GLN A 47 -23.30 -17.34 -3.38
C GLN A 47 -22.26 -16.48 -2.64
N GLN A 48 -21.47 -17.06 -1.73
CA GLN A 48 -20.50 -16.32 -0.91
C GLN A 48 -19.50 -15.50 -1.74
N PHE A 49 -19.11 -15.99 -2.92
CA PHE A 49 -18.17 -15.28 -3.80
C PHE A 49 -18.82 -14.11 -4.51
N ALA A 50 -20.03 -14.31 -5.06
CA ALA A 50 -20.78 -13.27 -5.76
C ALA A 50 -21.14 -12.13 -4.80
N VAL A 51 -21.74 -12.48 -3.66
CA VAL A 51 -22.10 -11.52 -2.60
C VAL A 51 -20.87 -10.80 -2.08
N GLY A 52 -19.80 -11.56 -1.76
CA GLY A 52 -18.58 -10.97 -1.24
C GLY A 52 -17.89 -10.02 -2.20
N ARG A 53 -17.91 -10.28 -3.51
CA ARG A 53 -17.31 -9.40 -4.52
C ARG A 53 -18.10 -8.11 -4.67
N GLU A 54 -19.42 -8.22 -4.81
CA GLU A 54 -20.28 -7.05 -4.97
C GLU A 54 -20.25 -6.16 -3.73
N PHE A 55 -20.32 -6.76 -2.54
CA PHE A 55 -20.22 -6.01 -1.29
C PHE A 55 -18.91 -5.21 -1.22
N ARG A 56 -17.76 -5.82 -1.56
CA ARG A 56 -16.46 -5.12 -1.58
C ARG A 56 -16.42 -3.98 -2.61
N LEU A 57 -17.02 -4.17 -3.79
CA LEU A 57 -17.12 -3.12 -4.80
C LEU A 57 -17.89 -1.91 -4.25
N ARG A 58 -19.04 -2.15 -3.63
CA ARG A 58 -19.88 -1.08 -3.06
C ARG A 58 -19.23 -0.39 -1.89
N ILE A 59 -18.51 -1.12 -1.03
CA ILE A 59 -17.71 -0.52 0.04
C ILE A 59 -16.64 0.40 -0.55
N LYS A 60 -15.93 -0.02 -1.59
CA LYS A 60 -14.95 0.83 -2.28
C LYS A 60 -15.59 2.09 -2.84
N GLN A 61 -16.73 1.97 -3.51
CA GLN A 61 -17.46 3.13 -4.05
C GLN A 61 -17.95 4.07 -2.94
N ALA A 62 -18.46 3.52 -1.82
CA ALA A 62 -18.86 4.32 -0.68
C ALA A 62 -17.66 5.06 -0.07
N PHE A 63 -16.52 4.39 0.08
CA PHE A 63 -15.30 5.00 0.62
C PHE A 63 -14.76 6.11 -0.27
N ASP A 64 -14.76 5.91 -1.60
CA ASP A 64 -14.36 6.94 -2.54
C ASP A 64 -15.25 8.19 -2.43
N ARG A 65 -16.57 8.01 -2.29
CA ARG A 65 -17.54 9.12 -2.13
C ARG A 65 -17.27 9.91 -0.84
N GLU A 66 -16.96 9.20 0.25
CA GLU A 66 -16.65 9.81 1.55
C GLU A 66 -15.18 10.26 1.67
N SER A 67 -14.40 10.22 0.58
CA SER A 67 -12.97 10.57 0.55
C SER A 67 -12.12 9.77 1.55
N ILE A 68 -12.51 8.54 1.85
CA ILE A 68 -11.78 7.61 2.71
C ILE A 68 -10.75 6.86 1.86
N ALA A 69 -9.47 7.21 2.01
CA ALA A 69 -8.39 6.54 1.30
C ALA A 69 -8.19 5.11 1.82
N ILE A 70 -8.21 4.11 0.92
CA ILE A 70 -7.79 2.75 1.23
C ILE A 70 -6.26 2.78 1.42
N GLY A 71 -5.79 2.33 2.58
CA GLY A 71 -4.39 2.42 2.97
C GLY A 71 -3.45 1.82 1.92
N VAL A 72 -2.48 2.61 1.47
CA VAL A 72 -1.36 2.16 0.63
C VAL A 72 -0.12 2.17 1.53
N PRO A 73 0.65 1.07 1.62
CA PRO A 73 1.84 1.04 2.46
C PRO A 73 2.80 2.18 2.07
N GLN A 74 3.13 3.05 3.02
CA GLN A 74 4.07 4.15 2.84
C GLN A 74 5.41 3.79 3.47
N GLN A 75 6.50 3.95 2.72
CA GLN A 75 7.85 3.81 3.24
C GLN A 75 8.57 5.15 3.14
N SER A 76 8.87 5.76 4.29
CA SER A 76 9.74 6.93 4.37
C SER A 76 11.20 6.49 4.50
N VAL A 77 12.05 6.90 3.56
CA VAL A 77 13.51 6.69 3.65
C VAL A 77 14.16 7.99 4.14
N ASN A 78 14.80 7.93 5.31
CA ASN A 78 15.58 9.04 5.84
C ASN A 78 17.03 8.94 5.35
N PHE A 79 17.49 9.90 4.56
CA PHE A 79 18.88 9.99 4.15
C PHE A 79 19.68 10.75 5.21
N GLN A 80 20.47 10.03 6.02
CA GLN A 80 21.45 10.65 6.91
C GLN A 80 22.73 10.92 6.12
N ASN A 81 23.00 12.20 5.82
CA ASN A 81 24.28 12.60 5.24
C ASN A 81 25.38 12.42 6.28
N TYR A 82 26.21 11.41 6.09
CA TYR A 82 27.46 11.32 6.85
C TYR A 82 28.40 12.43 6.36
N PRO A 83 28.97 13.24 7.26
CA PRO A 83 29.97 14.21 6.86
C PRO A 83 31.11 13.47 6.16
N LYS A 84 31.43 13.90 4.95
CA LYS A 84 32.56 13.38 4.18
C LYS A 84 33.82 13.76 4.94
N ASN A 85 34.31 12.89 5.82
CA ASN A 85 35.58 13.10 6.50
C ASN A 85 36.66 13.24 5.43
N GLY A 86 37.26 14.44 5.38
CA GLY A 86 38.24 14.83 4.39
C GLY A 86 39.37 13.82 4.31
N SER A 87 39.62 13.31 3.11
CA SER A 87 40.82 12.57 2.80
C SER A 87 41.27 12.91 1.38
N GLY A 88 42.39 13.63 1.30
CA GLY A 88 43.09 13.85 0.04
C GLY A 88 43.72 15.23 -0.15
N ASP A 89 44.41 15.79 0.86
CA ASP A 89 45.52 16.72 0.59
C ASP A 89 46.60 15.97 -0.19
N ARG A 90 46.46 15.86 -1.51
CA ARG A 90 47.58 15.56 -2.40
C ARG A 90 48.31 16.88 -2.63
N LYS A 91 49.26 17.18 -1.73
CA LYS A 91 50.30 18.15 -2.03
C LYS A 91 50.98 17.73 -3.33
N ASN A 92 50.99 18.66 -4.28
CA ASN A 92 51.76 18.63 -5.51
C ASN A 92 53.24 18.39 -5.16
N GLY A 93 53.70 17.15 -5.36
CA GLY A 93 55.10 16.74 -5.17
C GLY A 93 55.67 16.37 -6.53
N ASP A 94 56.51 17.27 -7.04
CA ASP A 94 57.57 17.08 -8.04
C ASP A 94 57.47 15.86 -8.95
N ASN A 95 56.93 16.06 -10.16
CA ASN A 95 57.13 15.13 -11.26
C ASN A 95 58.33 15.57 -12.10
N SER A 96 59.53 15.21 -11.66
CA SER A 96 60.80 15.52 -12.34
C SER A 96 61.59 14.26 -12.70
N TYR A 97 60.99 13.27 -13.38
CA TYR A 97 61.73 12.12 -13.96
C TYR A 97 60.99 11.50 -15.15
N PHE A 98 60.81 12.21 -16.27
CA PHE A 98 60.66 11.54 -17.58
C PHE A 98 60.80 12.50 -18.78
N SER A 99 62.03 12.88 -19.14
CA SER A 99 62.31 13.37 -20.50
C SER A 99 63.82 13.34 -20.79
N ALA A 100 64.38 12.16 -21.01
CA ALA A 100 65.68 12.02 -21.69
C ALA A 100 65.88 10.59 -22.20
N LEU A 101 65.03 10.13 -23.13
CA LEU A 101 65.41 9.08 -24.08
C LEU A 101 64.71 9.36 -25.42
N GLY A 102 65.40 10.09 -26.30
CA GLY A 102 64.97 10.33 -27.67
C GLY A 102 65.95 11.19 -28.48
N GLY A 103 66.81 10.53 -29.27
CA GLY A 103 67.59 11.09 -30.40
C GLY A 103 68.99 11.60 -30.04
N GLY A 104 70.08 11.25 -30.74
CA GLY A 104 70.30 10.46 -31.95
C GLY A 104 71.81 10.45 -32.29
N GLU A 105 72.13 9.70 -33.35
CA GLU A 105 73.45 9.48 -34.02
C GLU A 105 74.40 8.43 -33.43
#